data_AF-A0A941S3V3-F1
#
_entry.id   AF-A0A941S3V3-F1
#
_cell.length_a   1.000
_cell.length_b   1.000
_cell.length_c   1.000
_cell.angle_alpha   90.00
_cell.angle_beta   90.00
_cell.angle_gamma   90.00
#
_symmetry.space_group_name_H-M   'P 1'
#
loop_
_entity.id
_entity.type
_entity.pdbx_description
1 polymer ?
#
loop_
_entity_poly.entity_id
_entity_poly.type
_entity_poly.pdbx_seq_one_letter_code
_entity_poly.pdbx_strand_id
1 'polypeptide(L)'
;MFALMDIWHTILNIVHSADVIHLGLMAVIAIIAGFMMMELSSLISVTVIALIAYAIVNFIYAIILQHADVTGLLTADWKAFEAMTALLLLSYAIMFGVVIAVVSTVRGLVLG
;
A
#
# COMPACT_ATOMS: atom_id res chain seq x y z
N MET A 1 -22.54 -2.53 9.93
CA MET A 1 -22.74 -2.49 8.46
C MET A 1 -22.17 -1.21 7.83
N PHE A 2 -22.39 -0.02 8.42
CA PHE A 2 -21.84 1.25 7.89
C PHE A 2 -20.32 1.26 7.70
N ALA A 3 -19.53 0.94 8.74
CA ALA A 3 -18.07 1.02 8.65
C ALA A 3 -17.41 0.13 7.58
N LEU A 4 -17.96 -1.06 7.30
CA LEU A 4 -17.45 -1.94 6.24
C LEU A 4 -17.73 -1.36 4.83
N MET A 5 -18.90 -0.76 4.65
CA MET A 5 -19.24 -0.06 3.40
C MET A 5 -18.39 1.19 3.21
N ASP A 6 -18.10 1.92 4.28
CA ASP A 6 -17.23 3.10 4.23
C ASP A 6 -15.78 2.73 3.85
N ILE A 7 -15.24 1.66 4.43
CA ILE A 7 -13.94 1.11 4.05
C ILE A 7 -13.95 0.67 2.58
N TRP A 8 -14.98 -0.07 2.16
CA TRP A 8 -15.10 -0.53 0.78
C TRP A 8 -15.17 0.63 -0.22
N HIS A 9 -15.95 1.66 0.05
CA HIS A 9 -16.01 2.86 -0.78
C HIS A 9 -14.68 3.61 -0.81
N THR A 10 -13.97 3.66 0.31
CA THR A 10 -12.64 4.27 0.38
C THR A 10 -11.63 3.50 -0.45
N ILE A 11 -11.64 2.17 -0.38
CA ILE A 11 -10.82 1.29 -1.22
C ILE A 11 -11.12 1.53 -2.70
N LEU A 12 -12.40 1.52 -3.09
CA LEU A 12 -12.80 1.79 -4.47
C LEU A 12 -12.37 3.17 -4.94
N ASN A 13 -12.48 4.18 -4.08
CA ASN A 13 -12.03 5.52 -4.41
C ASN A 13 -10.52 5.55 -4.65
N ILE A 14 -9.70 4.94 -3.77
CA ILE A 14 -8.25 4.83 -3.97
C ILE A 14 -7.93 4.15 -5.30
N VAL A 15 -8.60 3.05 -5.61
CA VAL A 15 -8.33 2.29 -6.85
C VAL A 15 -8.74 3.09 -8.09
N HIS A 16 -9.88 3.78 -8.06
CA HIS A 16 -10.36 4.56 -9.21
C HIS A 16 -9.64 5.90 -9.38
N SER A 17 -9.16 6.51 -8.29
CA SER A 17 -8.46 7.79 -8.34
C SER A 17 -6.96 7.64 -8.60
N ALA A 18 -6.40 6.45 -8.39
CA ALA A 18 -4.97 6.22 -8.55
C ALA A 18 -4.60 6.09 -10.03
N ASP A 19 -3.53 6.78 -10.42
CA ASP A 19 -2.90 6.57 -11.71
C ASP A 19 -2.40 5.13 -11.86
N VAL A 20 -2.38 4.64 -13.10
CA VAL A 20 -1.93 3.28 -13.45
C VAL A 20 -0.55 2.96 -12.87
N ILE A 21 0.33 3.95 -12.81
CA ILE A 21 1.68 3.80 -12.25
C ILE A 21 1.63 3.55 -10.73
N HIS A 22 0.82 4.32 -10.00
CA HIS A 22 0.66 4.15 -8.55
C HIS A 22 0.05 2.79 -8.21
N LEU A 23 -0.95 2.34 -8.99
CA LEU A 23 -1.52 1.00 -8.86
C LEU A 23 -0.50 -0.10 -9.18
N GLY A 24 0.31 0.10 -10.22
CA GLY A 24 1.38 -0.82 -10.60
C GLY A 24 2.43 -0.97 -9.48
N LEU A 25 2.91 0.14 -8.92
CA LEU A 25 3.84 0.13 -7.79
C LEU A 25 3.24 -0.56 -6.56
N MET A 26 1.98 -0.26 -6.25
CA MET A 26 1.25 -0.89 -5.15
C MET A 26 1.19 -2.41 -5.32
N ALA A 27 0.80 -2.87 -6.52
CA ALA A 27 0.72 -4.30 -6.82
C ALA A 27 2.08 -4.99 -6.74
N VAL A 28 3.13 -4.40 -7.33
CA VAL A 28 4.49 -4.98 -7.32
C VAL A 28 5.00 -5.14 -5.89
N ILE A 29 4.86 -4.13 -5.04
CA ILE A 29 5.34 -4.18 -3.65
C ILE A 29 4.55 -5.20 -2.84
N ALA A 30 3.22 -5.23 -2.97
CA ALA A 30 2.39 -6.20 -2.28
C ALA A 30 2.70 -7.65 -2.73
N ILE A 31 2.94 -7.87 -4.02
CA ILE A 31 3.34 -9.18 -4.54
C ILE A 31 4.71 -9.60 -3.98
N ILE A 32 5.72 -8.73 -4.06
CA ILE A 32 7.07 -9.03 -3.53
C ILE A 32 6.98 -9.35 -2.03
N ALA A 33 6.25 -8.53 -1.26
CA ALA A 33 6.05 -8.75 0.16
C ALA A 33 5.35 -10.09 0.45
N GLY A 34 4.30 -10.45 -0.31
CA GLY A 34 3.63 -11.74 -0.22
C GLY A 34 4.55 -12.93 -0.54
N PHE A 35 5.43 -12.79 -1.52
CA PHE A 35 6.42 -13.82 -1.85
C PHE A 35 7.50 -13.98 -0.79
N MET A 36 7.93 -12.88 -0.15
CA MET A 36 8.95 -12.90 0.89
C MET A 36 8.40 -13.34 2.26
N MET A 37 7.09 -13.25 2.48
CA MET A 37 6.47 -13.60 3.75
C MET A 37 6.57 -15.11 4.05
N MET A 38 7.36 -15.49 5.06
CA MET A 38 7.57 -16.90 5.41
C MET A 38 6.37 -17.53 6.12
N GLU A 39 5.73 -16.79 7.03
CA GLU A 39 4.63 -17.27 7.85
C GLU A 39 3.46 -16.28 7.83
N LEU A 40 2.21 -16.79 7.81
CA LEU A 40 1.01 -15.97 7.91
C LEU A 40 0.89 -15.22 9.25
N SER A 41 1.56 -15.71 10.30
CA SER A 41 1.68 -15.04 11.61
C SER A 41 2.28 -13.63 11.49
N SER A 42 3.13 -13.42 10.48
CA SER A 42 3.83 -12.15 10.23
C SER A 42 3.08 -11.18 9.31
N LEU A 43 1.85 -11.51 8.90
CA LEU A 43 1.07 -10.75 7.91
C LEU A 43 0.94 -9.26 8.27
N ILE A 44 0.65 -8.95 9.53
CA ILE A 44 0.49 -7.56 9.98
C ILE A 44 1.82 -6.81 9.84
N SER A 45 2.92 -7.38 10.33
CA SER A 45 4.24 -6.76 10.27
C SER A 45 4.70 -6.57 8.82
N VAL A 46 4.53 -7.58 7.96
CA VAL A 46 4.88 -7.49 6.54
C VAL A 46 4.02 -6.46 5.82
N THR A 47 2.73 -6.35 6.15
CA THR A 47 1.84 -5.32 5.59
C THR A 47 2.32 -3.91 5.96
N VAL A 48 2.69 -3.68 7.21
CA VAL A 48 3.23 -2.38 7.65
C VAL A 48 4.54 -2.05 6.93
N ILE A 49 5.45 -3.02 6.80
CA ILE A 49 6.71 -2.83 6.06
C ILE A 49 6.44 -2.53 4.59
N ALA A 50 5.48 -3.22 3.97
CA ALA A 50 5.09 -3.00 2.58
C ALA A 50 4.48 -1.61 2.35
N LEU A 51 3.67 -1.11 3.29
CA LEU A 51 3.15 0.26 3.24
C LEU A 51 4.27 1.30 3.33
N ILE A 52 5.23 1.10 4.22
CA ILE A 52 6.39 1.98 4.35
C ILE A 52 7.22 1.96 3.06
N ALA A 53 7.48 0.77 2.51
CA ALA A 53 8.18 0.62 1.24
C ALA A 53 7.44 1.31 0.10
N TYR A 54 6.11 1.20 0.05
CA TYR A 54 5.27 1.89 -0.94
C TYR A 54 5.38 3.41 -0.84
N ALA A 55 5.32 3.96 0.37
CA ALA A 55 5.51 5.39 0.59
C ALA A 55 6.90 5.87 0.11
N ILE A 56 7.96 5.12 0.43
CA ILE A 56 9.33 5.44 0.00
C ILE A 56 9.45 5.37 -1.53
N VAL A 57 8.92 4.32 -2.16
CA VAL A 57 9.01 4.15 -3.62
C VAL A 57 8.23 5.25 -4.35
N ASN A 58 7.05 5.63 -3.87
CA ASN A 58 6.32 6.78 -4.43
C ASN A 58 7.09 8.09 -4.28
N PHE A 59 7.70 8.33 -3.13
CA PHE A 59 8.51 9.51 -2.90
C PHE A 59 9.72 9.57 -3.85
N ILE A 60 10.42 8.45 -4.01
CA ILE A 60 11.53 8.32 -4.96
C ILE A 60 11.04 8.53 -6.41
N TYR A 61 9.90 7.95 -6.77
CA TYR A 61 9.29 8.12 -8.08
C TYR A 61 8.98 9.59 -8.37
N ALA A 62 8.39 10.33 -7.41
CA ALA A 62 8.10 11.75 -7.56
C ALA A 62 9.36 12.59 -7.77
N ILE A 63 10.44 12.30 -7.04
CA ILE A 63 11.71 13.02 -7.18
C ILE A 63 12.39 12.72 -8.52
N ILE A 64 12.55 11.44 -8.85
CA ILE A 64 13.38 11.01 -9.98
C ILE A 64 12.66 11.23 -11.31
N LEU A 65 11.37 10.89 -11.39
CA LEU A 65 10.64 10.84 -12.65
C LEU A 65 9.74 12.06 -12.88
N GLN A 66 9.32 12.76 -11.81
CA GLN A 66 8.52 13.98 -11.92
C GLN A 66 9.32 15.25 -11.61
N HIS A 67 10.62 15.12 -11.33
CA HIS A 67 11.53 16.24 -10.99
C HIS A 67 10.99 17.17 -9.90
N ALA A 68 10.22 16.62 -8.97
CA ALA A 68 9.62 17.38 -7.90
C ALA A 68 10.67 17.83 -6.87
N ASP A 69 10.49 19.02 -6.29
CA ASP A 69 11.35 19.54 -5.24
C ASP A 69 11.18 18.70 -3.96
N VAL A 70 12.29 18.11 -3.52
CA VAL A 70 12.38 17.25 -2.32
C VAL A 70 11.85 17.96 -1.09
N THR A 71 12.16 19.24 -0.91
CA THR A 71 11.78 20.00 0.28
C THR A 71 10.29 20.36 0.28
N GLY A 72 9.75 20.68 -0.90
CA GLY A 72 8.31 20.88 -1.11
C GLY A 72 7.51 19.61 -0.88
N LEU A 73 7.99 18.47 -1.40
CA LEU A 73 7.35 17.15 -1.24
C LEU A 73 7.31 16.72 0.22
N LEU A 74 8.42 16.76 0.96
CA LEU A 74 8.45 16.36 2.37
C LEU A 74 7.43 17.15 3.21
N THR A 75 7.33 18.46 2.94
CA THR A 75 6.39 19.32 3.67
C THR A 75 4.93 19.03 3.27
N ALA A 76 4.68 18.76 2.00
CA ALA A 76 3.35 18.43 1.48
C ALA A 76 2.89 17.05 1.97
N ASP A 77 3.75 16.04 1.88
CA ASP A 77 3.49 14.67 2.34
C ASP A 77 3.27 14.62 3.84
N TRP A 78 4.03 15.40 4.61
CA TRP A 78 3.81 15.52 6.06
C TRP A 78 2.43 16.09 6.38
N LYS A 79 2.03 17.18 5.71
CA LYS A 79 0.69 17.77 5.89
C LYS A 79 -0.42 16.83 5.41
N ALA A 80 -0.20 16.11 4.32
CA ALA A 80 -1.14 15.11 3.82
C ALA A 80 -1.30 13.96 4.83
N PHE A 81 -0.22 13.54 5.47
CA PHE A 81 -0.24 12.53 6.51
C PHE A 81 -0.98 13.00 7.77
N GLU A 82 -0.74 14.23 8.24
CA GLU A 82 -1.49 14.81 9.37
C GLU A 82 -2.99 14.93 9.07
N ALA A 83 -3.35 15.24 7.83
CA ALA A 83 -4.74 15.32 7.38
C ALA A 83 -5.37 13.95 7.06
N MET A 84 -4.59 12.87 7.10
CA MET A 84 -5.04 11.56 6.65
C MET A 84 -5.98 10.95 7.69
N THR A 85 -7.20 10.59 7.24
CA THR A 85 -8.15 9.92 8.13
C THR A 85 -7.68 8.50 8.44
N ALA A 86 -7.89 8.05 9.69
CA ALA A 86 -7.57 6.68 10.11
C ALA A 86 -8.27 5.62 9.21
N LEU A 87 -9.43 5.96 8.65
CA LEU A 87 -10.16 5.13 7.69
C LEU A 87 -9.37 4.91 6.39
N LEU A 88 -8.69 5.94 5.87
CA LEU A 88 -7.87 5.84 4.67
C LEU A 88 -6.64 4.96 4.92
N LEU A 89 -5.96 5.15 6.06
CA LEU A 89 -4.82 4.32 6.45
C LEU A 89 -5.23 2.84 6.59
N LEU A 90 -6.37 2.59 7.24
CA LEU A 90 -6.92 1.24 7.38
C LEU A 90 -7.27 0.62 6.02
N SER A 91 -7.81 1.41 5.09
CA SER A 91 -8.16 0.96 3.74
C SER A 91 -6.93 0.54 2.94
N TYR A 92 -5.84 1.31 3.02
CA TYR A 92 -4.54 0.92 2.44
C TYR A 92 -3.98 -0.35 3.09
N ALA A 93 -4.04 -0.45 4.42
CA ALA A 93 -3.57 -1.64 5.14
C ALA A 93 -4.35 -2.90 4.75
N ILE A 94 -5.67 -2.79 4.59
CA ILE A 94 -6.51 -3.90 4.14
C ILE A 94 -6.17 -4.30 2.71
N MET A 95 -6.01 -3.34 1.78
CA MET A 95 -5.62 -3.65 0.40
C MET A 95 -4.29 -4.40 0.32
N PHE A 96 -3.24 -3.88 0.97
CA PHE A 96 -1.94 -4.55 0.99
C PHE A 96 -2.03 -5.91 1.67
N GLY A 97 -2.66 -5.98 2.85
CA GLY A 97 -2.78 -7.22 3.61
C GLY A 97 -3.51 -8.33 2.86
N VAL A 98 -4.59 -8.01 2.15
CA VAL A 98 -5.33 -8.98 1.33
C VAL A 98 -4.47 -9.50 0.19
N VAL A 99 -3.80 -8.63 -0.56
CA VAL A 99 -2.95 -9.06 -1.68
C VAL A 99 -1.78 -9.91 -1.18
N ILE A 100 -1.10 -9.48 -0.12
CA ILE A 100 0.02 -10.21 0.50
C ILE A 100 -0.44 -11.59 0.99
N ALA A 101 -1.59 -11.68 1.65
CA ALA A 101 -2.15 -12.93 2.15
C ALA A 101 -2.49 -13.90 1.01
N VAL A 102 -3.12 -13.41 -0.06
CA VAL A 102 -3.44 -14.22 -1.24
C VAL A 102 -2.16 -14.75 -1.89
N VAL A 103 -1.19 -13.88 -2.14
CA VAL A 103 0.08 -14.27 -2.78
C VAL A 103 0.85 -15.28 -1.95
N SER A 104 0.95 -15.06 -0.63
CA SER A 104 1.65 -15.97 0.28
C SER A 104 0.95 -17.34 0.36
N THR A 105 -0.38 -17.36 0.36
CA THR A 105 -1.16 -18.60 0.36
C THR A 105 -0.97 -19.38 -0.94
N VAL A 106 -1.05 -18.70 -2.09
CA VAL A 106 -0.79 -19.31 -3.40
C VAL A 106 0.64 -19.85 -3.47
N ARG A 107 1.63 -19.09 -2.99
CA ARG A 107 3.02 -19.56 -2.91
C ARG A 107 3.12 -20.83 -2.07
N GLY A 108 2.47 -20.87 -0.90
CA GLY A 108 2.45 -22.05 -0.03
C GLY A 108 1.82 -23.29 -0.67
N LEU A 109 0.81 -23.11 -1.52
CA LEU A 109 0.16 -24.20 -2.27
C LEU A 109 0.97 -24.70 -3.47
N VAL A 110 1.74 -23.81 -4.12
CA VAL A 110 2.52 -24.15 -5.32
C VAL A 110 3.90 -24.71 -4.98
N LEU A 111 4.53 -24.17 -3.92
CA LEU A 111 5.88 -24.56 -3.50
C LEU A 111 5.91 -25.56 -2.33
N GLY A 112 4.75 -25.89 -1.75
CA GLY A 112 4.60 -26.92 -0.71
C GLY A 112 4.21 -28.25 -1.31
#